data_AF-A0A7C1B5T9-F1
#
_entry.id   AF-A0A7C1B5T9-F1
#
_cell.length_a   1.000
_cell.length_b   1.000
_cell.length_c   1.000
_cell.angle_alpha   90.00
_cell.angle_beta   90.00
_cell.angle_gamma   90.00
#
_symmetry.space_group_name_H-M   'P 1'
#
loop_
_entity.id
_entity.type
_entity.pdbx_description
1 polymer ?
#
loop_
_entity_poly.entity_id
_entity_poly.type
_entity_poly.pdbx_seq_one_letter_code
_entity_poly.pdbx_strand_id
1 'polypeptide(L)'
;YPSFEYLDPFYREMVDITVSLDELKHNIGALSWAMKTIQRIKNETIRKMKRTKSIDRLDKLRREAYGRYISVLKKIGKNMEFLNNAREKLKQIPEVKSCYTIVIAGMPNVGKSTVLHALTGAEPEVQTYPFTTKGINIGYFEYKHNDIQVIDTPGLLDRRFEERNEIELKAVLALRHLADLIIFIIDPSETCGYSLEEQFSLLEDIKNMEIPLIVCQNKSDLRYIENVKIKISAKSGDIDSLKREVFKRLDVELDQ
;
A
#
# COMPACT_ATOMS: atom_id res chain seq x y z
N TYR A 1 14.02 16.16 1.88
CA TYR A 1 12.80 15.44 2.27
C TYR A 1 12.06 15.18 0.97
N PRO A 2 11.70 13.94 0.58
CA PRO A 2 10.84 13.75 -0.59
C PRO A 2 9.58 14.57 -0.33
N SER A 3 9.19 15.50 -1.22
CA SER A 3 7.94 16.21 -0.97
C SER A 3 6.84 15.16 -0.92
N PHE A 4 6.14 15.04 0.21
CA PHE A 4 4.97 14.16 0.32
C PHE A 4 3.90 14.51 -0.71
N GLU A 5 4.01 15.69 -1.31
CA GLU A 5 3.18 16.16 -2.42
C GLU A 5 3.44 15.42 -3.73
N TYR A 6 4.62 14.80 -3.91
CA TYR A 6 4.97 14.03 -5.10
C TYR A 6 4.96 12.51 -4.86
N LEU A 7 4.49 12.05 -3.69
CA LEU A 7 4.28 10.63 -3.49
C LEU A 7 3.08 10.18 -4.33
N ASP A 8 3.20 8.97 -4.87
CA ASP A 8 2.07 8.27 -5.45
C ASP A 8 0.87 8.26 -4.47
N PRO A 9 -0.37 8.46 -4.93
CA PRO A 9 -1.55 8.45 -4.09
C PRO A 9 -1.67 7.22 -3.19
N PHE A 10 -1.27 6.03 -3.67
CA PHE A 10 -1.24 4.82 -2.86
C PHE A 10 -0.30 4.97 -1.66
N TYR A 11 0.97 5.31 -1.91
CA TYR A 11 1.96 5.46 -0.85
C TYR A 11 1.59 6.58 0.11
N ARG A 12 0.97 7.65 -0.39
CA ARG A 12 0.47 8.75 0.45
C ARG A 12 -0.60 8.27 1.42
N GLU A 13 -1.59 7.51 0.95
CA GLU A 13 -2.63 6.95 1.82
C GLU A 13 -2.04 5.94 2.81
N MET A 14 -1.14 5.06 2.37
CA MET A 14 -0.46 4.09 3.24
C MET A 14 0.33 4.77 4.37
N VAL A 15 1.04 5.86 4.07
CA VAL A 15 1.76 6.65 5.09
C VAL A 15 0.77 7.26 6.09
N ASP A 16 -0.34 7.83 5.62
CA ASP A 16 -1.33 8.46 6.48
C ASP A 16 -1.96 7.45 7.45
N ILE A 17 -2.34 6.30 6.93
CA ILE A 17 -2.91 5.19 7.69
C ILE A 17 -1.93 4.65 8.74
N THR A 18 -0.65 4.59 8.42
CA THR A 18 0.35 3.94 9.28
C THR A 18 0.88 4.86 10.39
N VAL A 19 1.12 6.12 10.07
CA VAL A 19 1.82 7.07 10.96
C VAL A 19 1.23 8.48 11.01
N SER A 20 0.12 8.74 10.32
CA SER A 20 -0.43 10.08 10.05
C SER A 20 0.54 10.99 9.27
N LEU A 21 0.11 11.47 8.11
CA LEU A 21 0.94 12.37 7.31
C LEU A 21 1.21 13.69 8.04
N ASP A 22 0.24 14.18 8.81
CA ASP A 22 0.33 15.45 9.51
C ASP A 22 1.26 15.35 10.72
N GLU A 23 1.16 14.27 11.50
CA GLU A 23 2.12 14.02 12.59
C GLU A 23 3.54 13.85 12.03
N LEU A 24 3.70 13.11 10.95
CA LEU A 24 4.99 12.92 10.33
C LEU A 24 5.59 14.25 9.87
N LYS A 25 4.83 15.07 9.14
CA LYS A 25 5.23 16.43 8.72
C LYS A 25 5.59 17.32 9.91
N HIS A 26 4.79 17.31 10.98
CA HIS A 26 5.04 18.09 12.19
C HIS A 26 6.40 17.72 12.81
N ASN A 27 6.67 16.42 12.98
CA ASN A 27 7.90 15.93 13.60
C ASN A 27 9.14 16.20 12.73
N ILE A 28 9.03 16.06 11.41
CA ILE A 28 10.09 16.48 10.46
C ILE A 28 10.32 17.99 10.51
N GLY A 29 9.26 18.78 10.66
CA GLY A 29 9.33 20.23 10.86
C GLY A 29 10.17 20.60 12.09
N ALA A 30 9.96 19.91 13.21
CA ALA A 30 10.74 20.11 14.43
C ALA A 30 12.23 19.78 14.23
N LEU A 31 12.54 18.71 13.50
CA LEU A 31 13.92 18.36 13.14
C LEU A 31 14.58 19.43 12.26
N SER A 32 13.86 19.91 11.24
CA SER A 32 14.32 21.00 10.37
C SER A 32 14.60 22.29 11.15
N TRP A 33 13.72 22.64 12.09
CA TRP A 33 13.93 23.76 13.01
C TRP A 33 15.19 23.59 13.86
N ALA A 34 15.44 22.40 14.40
CA ALA A 34 16.63 22.12 15.20
C ALA A 34 17.91 22.27 14.37
N MET A 35 17.93 21.74 13.14
CA MET A 35 19.05 21.89 12.20
C MET A 35 19.34 23.37 11.91
N LYS A 36 18.32 24.16 11.57
CA LYS A 36 18.46 25.61 11.31
C LYS A 36 18.97 26.35 12.54
N THR A 37 18.51 25.97 13.73
CA THR A 37 18.92 26.59 15.00
C THR A 37 20.36 26.27 15.35
N ILE A 38 20.79 25.01 15.22
CA ILE A 38 22.18 24.59 15.43
C ILE A 38 23.11 25.31 14.44
N GLN A 39 22.72 25.39 13.17
CA GLN A 39 23.51 26.10 12.15
C GLN A 39 23.69 27.59 12.49
N ARG A 40 22.64 28.25 13.00
CA ARG A 40 22.70 29.64 13.46
C ARG A 40 23.63 29.80 14.67
N ILE A 41 23.50 28.95 15.69
CA ILE A 41 24.39 28.94 16.86
C ILE A 41 25.85 28.74 16.43
N LYS A 42 26.10 27.82 15.50
CA LYS A 42 27.43 27.57 14.93
C LYS A 42 28.00 28.83 14.28
N ASN A 43 27.25 29.46 13.39
CA ASN A 43 27.69 30.64 12.67
C ASN A 43 27.96 31.83 13.61
N GLU A 44 27.09 32.05 14.61
CA GLU A 44 27.30 33.04 15.67
C GLU A 44 28.59 32.78 16.45
N THR A 45 28.81 31.52 16.85
CA THR A 45 29.98 31.12 17.65
C THR A 45 31.26 31.29 16.85
N ILE A 46 31.31 30.84 15.60
CA ILE A 46 32.46 31.01 14.70
C ILE A 46 32.80 32.50 14.53
N ARG A 47 31.81 33.37 14.34
CA ARG A 47 32.03 34.82 14.24
C ARG A 47 32.65 35.41 15.50
N LYS A 48 32.21 34.97 16.69
CA LYS A 48 32.79 35.39 17.98
C LYS A 48 34.21 34.87 18.16
N MET A 49 34.45 33.61 17.81
CA MET A 49 35.78 32.98 17.91
C MET A 49 36.82 33.67 17.02
N LYS A 50 36.45 34.04 15.78
CA LYS A 50 37.34 34.77 14.86
C LYS A 50 37.79 36.15 15.39
N ARG A 51 37.07 36.74 16.34
CA ARG A 51 37.35 38.08 16.89
C ARG A 51 38.19 38.06 18.17
N THR A 52 38.36 36.90 18.81
CA THR A 52 39.12 36.79 20.06
C THR A 52 40.49 36.16 19.81
N LYS A 53 41.51 36.65 20.51
CA LYS A 53 42.86 36.05 20.53
C LYS A 53 43.13 35.26 21.82
N SER A 54 42.24 35.35 22.81
CA SER A 54 42.37 34.64 24.09
C SER A 54 41.93 33.18 23.96
N ILE A 55 42.82 32.26 24.32
CA ILE A 55 42.58 30.80 24.30
C ILE A 55 41.48 30.42 25.30
N ASP A 56 41.51 30.98 26.52
CA ASP A 56 40.49 30.74 27.55
C ASP A 56 39.08 31.14 27.04
N ARG A 57 39.00 32.30 26.38
CA ARG A 57 37.74 32.78 25.81
C ARG A 57 37.25 31.91 24.63
N LEU A 58 38.17 31.32 23.85
CA LEU A 58 37.81 30.36 22.79
C LEU A 58 37.19 29.10 23.40
N ASP A 59 37.79 28.56 24.47
CA ASP A 59 37.27 27.35 25.11
C ASP A 59 35.90 27.60 25.75
N LYS A 60 35.71 28.74 26.42
CA LYS A 60 34.40 29.13 26.98
C LYS A 60 33.31 29.22 25.91
N LEU A 61 33.59 29.90 24.79
CA LEU A 61 32.65 30.01 23.66
C LEU A 61 32.29 28.64 23.08
N ARG A 62 33.27 27.73 22.99
CA ARG A 62 33.06 26.35 22.55
C ARG A 62 32.11 25.62 23.49
N ARG A 63 32.38 25.62 24.80
CA ARG A 63 31.54 24.95 25.81
C ARG A 63 30.11 25.49 25.82
N GLU A 64 29.94 26.81 25.74
CA GLU A 64 28.63 27.46 25.64
C GLU A 64 27.86 27.00 24.39
N ALA A 65 28.53 26.93 23.22
CA ALA A 65 27.90 26.46 21.99
C ALA A 65 27.44 24.99 22.09
N TYR A 66 28.28 24.10 22.62
CA TYR A 66 27.90 22.70 22.86
C TYR A 66 26.72 22.58 23.84
N GLY A 67 26.72 23.37 24.91
CA GLY A 67 25.57 23.44 25.83
C GLY A 67 24.28 23.81 25.10
N ARG A 68 24.32 24.84 24.24
CA ARG A 68 23.17 25.25 23.42
C ARG A 68 22.75 24.17 22.43
N TYR A 69 23.68 23.45 21.79
CA TYR A 69 23.36 22.33 20.91
C TYR A 69 22.62 21.23 21.66
N ILE A 70 23.13 20.83 22.83
CA ILE A 70 22.49 19.82 23.68
C ILE A 70 21.09 20.27 24.09
N SER A 71 20.90 21.54 24.45
CA SER A 71 19.57 22.08 24.76
C SER A 71 18.61 21.99 23.58
N VAL A 72 19.07 22.25 22.35
CA VAL A 72 18.23 22.10 21.14
C VAL A 72 17.88 20.63 20.89
N LEU A 73 18.86 19.72 20.98
CA LEU A 73 18.64 18.28 20.78
C LEU A 73 17.68 17.71 21.82
N LYS A 74 17.81 18.10 23.10
CA LYS A 74 16.89 17.68 24.17
C LYS A 74 15.44 18.12 23.90
N LYS A 75 15.23 19.29 23.29
CA LYS A 75 13.88 19.78 22.95
C LYS A 75 13.18 18.94 21.89
N ILE A 76 13.92 18.34 20.96
CA ILE A 76 13.36 17.50 19.89
C ILE A 76 13.43 15.99 20.19
N GLY A 77 13.81 15.59 21.41
CA GLY A 77 14.02 14.18 21.75
C GLY A 77 12.81 13.29 21.44
N LYS A 78 11.61 13.72 21.83
CA LYS A 78 10.36 13.00 21.54
C LYS A 78 10.06 12.92 20.04
N ASN A 79 10.36 13.99 19.29
CA ASN A 79 10.17 13.98 17.84
C ASN A 79 11.11 12.97 17.17
N MET A 80 12.36 12.88 17.62
CA MET A 80 13.32 11.89 17.10
C MET A 80 12.89 10.46 17.41
N GLU A 81 12.37 10.21 18.61
CA GLU A 81 11.80 8.91 18.99
C GLU A 81 10.60 8.53 18.11
N PHE A 82 9.67 9.47 17.91
CA PHE A 82 8.56 9.30 16.97
C PHE A 82 9.06 8.98 15.56
N LEU A 83 10.01 9.74 15.02
CA LEU A 83 10.53 9.53 13.66
C LEU A 83 11.22 8.17 13.51
N ASN A 84 11.90 7.70 14.55
CA ASN A 84 12.50 6.36 14.54
C ASN A 84 11.43 5.26 14.51
N ASN A 85 10.38 5.39 15.33
CA ASN A 85 9.26 4.45 15.33
C ASN A 85 8.48 4.49 14.00
N ALA A 86 8.26 5.68 13.46
CA ALA A 86 7.62 5.88 12.16
C ALA A 86 8.43 5.20 11.05
N ARG A 87 9.77 5.35 11.05
CA ARG A 87 10.65 4.68 10.09
C ARG A 87 10.49 3.16 10.13
N GLU A 88 10.43 2.53 11.30
CA GLU A 88 10.27 1.08 11.40
C GLU A 88 8.90 0.61 10.87
N LYS A 89 7.83 1.37 11.12
CA LYS A 89 6.51 1.07 10.56
C LYS A 89 6.45 1.27 9.04
N LEU A 90 7.02 2.35 8.52
CA LEU A 90 6.99 2.67 7.09
C LEU A 90 7.76 1.65 6.23
N LYS A 91 8.75 0.94 6.79
CA LYS A 91 9.43 -0.18 6.10
C LYS A 91 8.49 -1.35 5.78
N GLN A 92 7.35 -1.45 6.45
CA GLN A 92 6.39 -2.54 6.27
C GLN A 92 5.34 -2.23 5.19
N ILE A 93 5.33 -1.02 4.64
CA ILE A 93 4.47 -0.68 3.51
C ILE A 93 4.94 -1.53 2.31
N PRO A 94 4.01 -2.18 1.57
CA PRO A 94 4.36 -3.05 0.45
C PRO A 94 5.06 -2.25 -0.65
N GLU A 95 6.02 -2.90 -1.31
CA GLU A 95 6.67 -2.36 -2.50
C GLU A 95 5.91 -2.85 -3.72
N VAL A 96 5.14 -1.93 -4.32
CA VAL A 96 4.32 -2.19 -5.50
C VAL A 96 5.01 -1.59 -6.71
N LYS A 97 5.14 -2.38 -7.79
CA LYS A 97 5.73 -1.94 -9.04
C LYS A 97 4.79 -0.97 -9.75
N SER A 98 5.36 0.01 -10.46
CA SER A 98 4.58 0.90 -11.33
C SER A 98 4.34 0.21 -12.68
N CYS A 99 3.47 -0.79 -12.68
CA CYS A 99 3.07 -1.55 -13.84
C CYS A 99 1.56 -1.86 -13.78
N TYR A 100 0.97 -2.31 -14.89
CA TYR A 100 -0.45 -2.59 -14.94
C TYR A 100 -0.82 -3.64 -13.87
N THR A 101 -1.77 -3.29 -13.01
CA THR A 101 -2.06 -4.04 -11.79
C THR A 101 -3.48 -4.54 -11.77
N ILE A 102 -3.62 -5.86 -11.68
CA ILE A 102 -4.88 -6.58 -11.57
C ILE A 102 -5.09 -6.97 -10.11
N VAL A 103 -6.21 -6.57 -9.52
CA VAL A 103 -6.57 -6.91 -8.14
C VAL A 103 -7.68 -7.96 -8.12
N ILE A 104 -7.51 -9.01 -7.34
CA ILE A 104 -8.48 -10.10 -7.20
C ILE A 104 -9.30 -9.91 -5.93
N ALA A 105 -10.62 -9.75 -6.10
CA ALA A 105 -11.60 -9.56 -5.04
C ALA A 105 -12.62 -10.71 -4.99
N GLY A 106 -13.34 -10.81 -3.86
CA GLY A 106 -14.36 -11.83 -3.62
C GLY A 106 -14.27 -12.41 -2.22
N MET A 107 -15.33 -13.10 -1.78
CA MET A 107 -15.41 -13.67 -0.42
C MET A 107 -14.24 -14.62 -0.09
N PRO A 108 -13.97 -14.92 1.19
CA PRO A 108 -12.97 -15.90 1.57
C PRO A 108 -13.26 -17.25 0.92
N ASN A 109 -12.23 -18.03 0.60
CA ASN A 109 -12.35 -19.40 0.07
C ASN A 109 -13.08 -19.57 -1.29
N VAL A 110 -13.39 -18.48 -2.01
CA VAL A 110 -13.91 -18.56 -3.40
C VAL A 110 -12.86 -18.99 -4.42
N GLY A 111 -11.58 -19.01 -4.03
CA GLY A 111 -10.45 -19.45 -4.88
C GLY A 111 -9.59 -18.32 -5.45
N LYS A 112 -9.56 -17.14 -4.80
CA LYS A 112 -8.73 -15.98 -5.20
C LYS A 112 -7.27 -16.34 -5.44
N SER A 113 -6.60 -16.92 -4.43
CA SER A 113 -5.19 -17.29 -4.54
C SER A 113 -4.97 -18.34 -5.64
N THR A 114 -5.89 -19.31 -5.81
CA THR A 114 -5.80 -20.29 -6.90
C THR A 114 -5.89 -19.64 -8.28
N VAL A 115 -6.76 -18.64 -8.44
CA VAL A 115 -6.86 -17.85 -9.69
C VAL A 115 -5.58 -17.04 -9.90
N LEU A 116 -5.02 -16.42 -8.85
CA LEU A 116 -3.75 -15.72 -8.94
C LEU A 116 -2.66 -16.64 -9.50
N HIS A 117 -2.44 -17.80 -8.86
CA HIS A 117 -1.44 -18.78 -9.30
C HIS A 117 -1.65 -19.23 -10.74
N ALA A 118 -2.90 -19.47 -11.13
CA ALA A 118 -3.22 -19.94 -12.47
C ALA A 118 -3.02 -18.86 -13.55
N LEU A 119 -3.21 -17.58 -13.21
CA LEU A 119 -2.93 -16.44 -14.08
C LEU A 119 -1.43 -16.19 -14.24
N THR A 120 -0.68 -16.18 -13.14
CA THR A 120 0.74 -15.78 -13.13
C THR A 120 1.67 -16.93 -13.48
N GLY A 121 1.28 -18.18 -13.18
CA GLY A 121 2.09 -19.37 -13.39
C GLY A 121 3.30 -19.50 -12.45
N ALA A 122 3.45 -18.59 -11.48
CA ALA A 122 4.55 -18.53 -10.54
C ALA A 122 4.05 -18.53 -9.09
N GLU A 123 4.93 -18.90 -8.15
CA GLU A 123 4.68 -18.73 -6.72
C GLU A 123 4.63 -17.23 -6.39
N PRO A 124 3.52 -16.72 -5.85
CA PRO A 124 3.39 -15.33 -5.48
C PRO A 124 4.25 -14.98 -4.26
N GLU A 125 4.75 -13.75 -4.27
CA GLU A 125 5.41 -13.13 -3.14
C GLU A 125 4.37 -12.67 -2.12
N VAL A 126 4.64 -12.91 -0.83
CA VAL A 126 3.81 -12.41 0.26
C VAL A 126 4.41 -11.10 0.77
N GLN A 127 3.66 -10.00 0.65
CA GLN A 127 4.06 -8.70 1.17
C GLN A 127 3.15 -8.24 2.31
N THR A 128 3.72 -7.50 3.28
CA THR A 128 2.93 -6.97 4.40
C THR A 128 1.97 -5.89 3.90
N TYR A 129 0.73 -5.91 4.39
CA TYR A 129 -0.25 -4.87 4.12
C TYR A 129 -0.97 -4.49 5.42
N PRO A 130 -1.20 -3.19 5.70
CA PRO A 130 -1.89 -2.77 6.91
C PRO A 130 -3.24 -3.49 7.11
N PHE A 131 -3.53 -3.92 8.33
CA PHE A 131 -4.78 -4.63 8.69
C PHE A 131 -4.96 -6.01 8.05
N THR A 132 -3.90 -6.61 7.52
CA THR A 132 -3.88 -8.01 7.11
C THR A 132 -3.10 -8.86 8.11
N THR A 133 -3.56 -10.08 8.37
CA THR A 133 -2.84 -11.04 9.23
C THR A 133 -1.78 -11.83 8.46
N LYS A 134 -1.98 -12.04 7.17
CA LYS A 134 -1.11 -12.83 6.30
C LYS A 134 -0.37 -12.01 5.24
N GLY A 135 -0.63 -10.70 5.14
CA GLY A 135 -0.16 -9.92 4.00
C GLY A 135 -1.06 -10.06 2.77
N ILE A 136 -0.63 -9.45 1.67
CA ILE A 136 -1.19 -9.61 0.33
C ILE A 136 -0.26 -10.53 -0.48
N ASN A 137 -0.84 -11.31 -1.40
CA ASN A 137 -0.05 -12.15 -2.31
C ASN A 137 0.09 -11.42 -3.64
N ILE A 138 1.29 -11.36 -4.18
CA ILE A 138 1.61 -10.65 -5.40
C ILE A 138 2.28 -11.62 -6.37
N GLY A 139 1.66 -11.83 -7.52
CA GLY A 139 2.28 -12.54 -8.63
C GLY A 139 2.54 -11.62 -9.81
N TYR A 140 3.42 -12.06 -10.70
CA TYR A 140 3.81 -11.31 -11.88
C TYR A 140 3.75 -12.20 -13.12
N PHE A 141 3.40 -11.63 -14.26
CA PHE A 141 3.57 -12.25 -15.58
C PHE A 141 3.88 -11.19 -16.63
N GLU A 142 4.51 -11.58 -17.73
CA GLU A 142 4.79 -10.68 -18.86
C GLU A 142 3.70 -10.87 -19.93
N TYR A 143 3.19 -9.75 -20.46
CA TYR A 143 2.28 -9.74 -21.60
C TYR A 143 2.71 -8.66 -22.60
N LYS A 144 3.02 -9.05 -23.85
CA LYS A 144 3.50 -8.15 -24.91
C LYS A 144 4.63 -7.20 -24.44
N HIS A 145 5.63 -7.71 -23.73
CA HIS A 145 6.76 -6.92 -23.17
C HIS A 145 6.39 -5.94 -22.06
N ASN A 146 5.19 -6.03 -21.50
CA ASN A 146 4.79 -5.31 -20.31
C ASN A 146 4.75 -6.25 -19.11
N ASP A 147 5.34 -5.81 -18.00
CA ASP A 147 5.16 -6.46 -16.71
C ASP A 147 3.71 -6.25 -16.25
N ILE A 148 3.03 -7.32 -15.88
CA ILE A 148 1.69 -7.27 -15.28
C ILE A 148 1.78 -7.80 -13.86
N GLN A 149 1.22 -7.05 -12.92
CA GLN A 149 1.12 -7.43 -11.53
C GLN A 149 -0.29 -7.95 -11.23
N VAL A 150 -0.37 -9.02 -10.44
CA VAL A 150 -1.63 -9.57 -9.94
C VAL A 150 -1.58 -9.62 -8.42
N ILE A 151 -2.54 -8.99 -7.75
CA ILE A 151 -2.60 -8.90 -6.30
C ILE A 151 -3.84 -9.64 -5.79
N ASP A 152 -3.63 -10.62 -4.92
CA ASP A 152 -4.68 -11.23 -4.11
C ASP A 152 -4.73 -10.52 -2.76
N THR A 153 -5.94 -10.13 -2.36
CA THR A 153 -6.18 -9.18 -1.27
C THR A 153 -6.97 -9.82 -0.12
N PRO A 154 -6.43 -10.86 0.55
CA PRO A 154 -7.11 -11.52 1.66
C PRO A 154 -7.29 -10.57 2.85
N GLY A 155 -8.47 -10.57 3.45
CA GLY A 155 -8.88 -9.64 4.52
C GLY A 155 -9.20 -8.21 4.04
N LEU A 156 -8.92 -7.88 2.77
CA LEU A 156 -9.05 -6.53 2.22
C LEU A 156 -10.23 -6.39 1.26
N LEU A 157 -10.44 -7.30 0.31
CA LEU A 157 -11.58 -7.24 -0.63
C LEU A 157 -12.43 -8.51 -0.58
N ASP A 158 -12.63 -9.02 0.64
CA ASP A 158 -13.36 -10.26 0.93
C ASP A 158 -14.41 -10.13 2.04
N ARG A 159 -14.73 -8.90 2.46
CA ARG A 159 -15.85 -8.60 3.37
C ARG A 159 -16.37 -7.20 3.10
N ARG A 160 -17.62 -6.94 3.47
CA ARG A 160 -18.32 -5.69 3.15
C ARG A 160 -17.62 -4.47 3.70
N PHE A 161 -17.82 -3.31 3.05
CA PHE A 161 -17.21 -2.05 3.48
C PHE A 161 -17.81 -1.55 4.80
N GLU A 162 -19.11 -1.76 5.02
CA GLU A 162 -19.82 -1.38 6.25
C GLU A 162 -19.32 -2.11 7.51
N GLU A 163 -18.69 -3.27 7.35
CA GLU A 163 -18.15 -4.08 8.46
C GLU A 163 -16.76 -3.60 8.91
N ARG A 164 -16.22 -2.57 8.26
CA ARG A 164 -14.86 -2.06 8.49
C ARG A 164 -14.91 -0.79 9.31
N ASN A 165 -13.93 -0.64 10.19
CA ASN A 165 -13.67 0.67 10.79
C ASN A 165 -13.10 1.64 9.73
N GLU A 166 -13.09 2.94 10.04
CA GLU A 166 -12.64 3.97 9.10
C GLU A 166 -11.22 3.76 8.59
N ILE A 167 -10.32 3.23 9.43
CA ILE A 167 -8.91 3.05 9.07
C ILE A 167 -8.73 1.83 8.16
N GLU A 168 -9.44 0.74 8.43
CA GLU A 168 -9.52 -0.43 7.56
C GLU A 168 -10.13 -0.07 6.21
N LEU A 169 -11.21 0.73 6.20
CA LEU A 169 -11.83 1.18 4.96
C LEU A 169 -10.86 2.04 4.13
N LYS A 170 -10.13 2.96 4.77
CA LYS A 170 -9.07 3.72 4.09
C LYS A 170 -8.00 2.80 3.48
N ALA A 171 -7.59 1.76 4.20
CA ALA A 171 -6.60 0.81 3.69
C ALA A 171 -7.12 0.03 2.48
N VAL A 172 -8.42 -0.29 2.43
CA VAL A 172 -9.05 -0.90 1.26
C VAL A 172 -9.13 0.07 0.10
N LEU A 173 -9.58 1.30 0.36
CA LEU A 173 -9.72 2.33 -0.66
C LEU A 173 -8.38 2.73 -1.25
N ALA A 174 -7.27 2.62 -0.52
CA ALA A 174 -5.95 2.84 -1.07
C ALA A 174 -5.60 1.91 -2.24
N LEU A 175 -6.12 0.68 -2.26
CA LEU A 175 -5.94 -0.25 -3.39
C LEU A 175 -6.50 0.30 -4.70
N ARG A 176 -7.44 1.25 -4.65
CA ARG A 176 -7.98 1.89 -5.86
C ARG A 176 -6.94 2.65 -6.66
N HIS A 177 -5.90 3.14 -5.98
CA HIS A 177 -4.82 3.89 -6.63
C HIS A 177 -3.81 2.96 -7.30
N LEU A 178 -3.86 1.66 -6.99
CA LEU A 178 -3.05 0.64 -7.62
C LEU A 178 -3.81 -0.12 -8.69
N ALA A 179 -5.10 -0.39 -8.49
CA ALA A 179 -5.84 -1.30 -9.35
C ALA A 179 -6.26 -0.63 -10.67
N ASP A 180 -5.70 -1.11 -11.78
CA ASP A 180 -6.15 -0.77 -13.14
C ASP A 180 -7.34 -1.67 -13.55
N LEU A 181 -7.42 -2.86 -12.97
CA LEU A 181 -8.46 -3.85 -13.22
C LEU A 181 -8.78 -4.64 -11.96
N ILE A 182 -10.07 -4.82 -11.65
CA ILE A 182 -10.52 -5.75 -10.62
C ILE A 182 -11.08 -7.01 -11.28
N ILE A 183 -10.67 -8.18 -10.79
CA ILE A 183 -11.31 -9.47 -11.05
C ILE A 183 -12.08 -9.86 -9.80
N PHE A 184 -13.40 -9.88 -9.88
CA PHE A 184 -14.27 -10.33 -8.80
C PHE A 184 -14.71 -11.78 -9.02
N ILE A 185 -14.44 -12.63 -8.04
CA ILE A 185 -14.74 -14.07 -8.09
C ILE A 185 -15.97 -14.37 -7.25
N ILE A 186 -16.96 -14.99 -7.89
CA ILE A 186 -18.15 -15.56 -7.29
C ILE A 186 -17.97 -17.07 -7.17
N ASP A 187 -18.44 -17.67 -6.09
CA ASP A 187 -18.62 -19.11 -5.92
C ASP A 187 -20.12 -19.45 -5.84
N PRO A 188 -20.75 -19.84 -6.96
CA PRO A 188 -22.17 -20.20 -6.99
C PRO A 188 -22.50 -21.48 -6.24
N SER A 189 -21.50 -22.29 -5.88
CA SER A 189 -21.69 -23.51 -5.09
C SER A 189 -21.91 -23.23 -3.62
N GLU A 190 -21.59 -22.00 -3.16
CA GLU A 190 -21.61 -21.58 -1.75
C GLU A 190 -20.71 -22.42 -0.82
N THR A 191 -19.87 -23.29 -1.39
CA THR A 191 -18.91 -24.11 -0.62
C THR A 191 -17.81 -23.28 0.05
N CYS A 192 -17.68 -22.01 -0.34
CA CYS A 192 -16.86 -21.02 0.36
C CYS A 192 -17.39 -20.65 1.75
N GLY A 193 -18.65 -20.98 2.07
CA GLY A 193 -19.31 -20.69 3.34
C GLY A 193 -20.12 -19.39 3.37
N TYR A 194 -20.34 -18.75 2.21
CA TYR A 194 -21.07 -17.48 2.06
C TYR A 194 -22.15 -17.62 1.00
N SER A 195 -23.32 -17.03 1.25
CA SER A 195 -24.45 -17.08 0.32
C SER A 195 -24.18 -16.25 -0.94
N LEU A 196 -24.91 -16.55 -2.02
CA LEU A 196 -24.86 -15.73 -3.22
C LEU A 196 -25.23 -14.26 -2.94
N GLU A 197 -26.22 -14.00 -2.08
CA GLU A 197 -26.64 -12.64 -1.72
C GLU A 197 -25.51 -11.85 -1.05
N GLU A 198 -24.76 -12.48 -0.14
CA GLU A 198 -23.60 -11.85 0.51
C GLU A 198 -22.51 -11.53 -0.52
N GLN A 199 -22.23 -12.47 -1.43
CA GLN A 199 -21.25 -12.29 -2.50
C GLN A 199 -21.64 -11.16 -3.45
N PHE A 200 -22.91 -11.06 -3.84
CA PHE A 200 -23.41 -9.95 -4.67
C PHE A 200 -23.39 -8.61 -3.93
N SER A 201 -23.66 -8.60 -2.63
CA SER A 201 -23.59 -7.37 -1.82
C SER A 201 -22.16 -6.81 -1.80
N LEU A 202 -21.15 -7.68 -1.63
CA LEU A 202 -19.75 -7.27 -1.75
C LEU A 202 -19.40 -6.81 -3.18
N LEU A 203 -19.95 -7.45 -4.21
CA LEU A 203 -19.74 -7.01 -5.59
C LEU A 203 -20.23 -5.57 -5.81
N GLU A 204 -21.36 -5.17 -5.22
CA GLU A 204 -21.85 -3.79 -5.29
C GLU A 204 -20.92 -2.80 -4.59
N ASP A 205 -20.38 -3.14 -3.41
CA ASP A 205 -19.35 -2.34 -2.73
C ASP A 205 -18.12 -2.10 -3.64
N ILE A 206 -17.67 -3.15 -4.33
CA ILE A 206 -16.52 -3.10 -5.24
C ILE A 206 -16.82 -2.27 -6.50
N LYS A 207 -18.03 -2.35 -7.07
CA LYS A 207 -18.43 -1.52 -8.22
C LYS A 207 -18.35 -0.03 -7.92
N ASN A 208 -18.61 0.36 -6.67
CA ASN A 208 -18.52 1.76 -6.23
C ASN A 208 -17.08 2.30 -6.20
N MET A 209 -16.06 1.47 -6.42
CA MET A 209 -14.67 1.92 -6.55
C MET A 209 -14.36 2.55 -7.92
N GLU A 210 -15.27 2.43 -8.91
CA GLU A 210 -15.15 3.01 -10.26
C GLU A 210 -13.93 2.51 -11.07
N ILE A 211 -13.47 1.30 -10.78
CA ILE A 211 -12.36 0.64 -11.48
C ILE A 211 -12.94 -0.36 -12.50
N PRO A 212 -12.33 -0.52 -13.70
CA PRO A 212 -12.70 -1.58 -14.63
C PRO A 212 -12.84 -2.93 -13.92
N LEU A 213 -13.93 -3.65 -14.20
CA LEU A 213 -14.31 -4.85 -13.46
C LEU A 213 -14.59 -6.03 -14.40
N ILE A 214 -14.00 -7.18 -14.07
CA ILE A 214 -14.35 -8.50 -14.60
C ILE A 214 -15.03 -9.28 -13.49
N VAL A 215 -16.21 -9.82 -13.75
CA VAL A 215 -16.88 -10.74 -12.84
C VAL A 215 -16.81 -12.15 -13.42
N CYS A 216 -16.27 -13.09 -12.66
CA CYS A 216 -16.21 -14.50 -13.03
C CYS A 216 -16.77 -15.39 -11.91
N GLN A 217 -17.20 -16.60 -12.29
CA GLN A 217 -17.67 -17.62 -11.35
C GLN A 217 -16.71 -18.80 -11.32
N ASN A 218 -16.17 -19.10 -10.15
CA ASN A 218 -15.30 -20.23 -9.89
C ASN A 218 -16.08 -21.44 -9.39
N LYS A 219 -15.43 -22.60 -9.38
CA LYS A 219 -16.04 -23.90 -9.02
C LYS A 219 -17.24 -24.25 -9.92
N SER A 220 -17.16 -23.84 -11.19
CA SER A 220 -18.22 -24.09 -12.19
C SER A 220 -18.42 -25.57 -12.50
N ASP A 221 -17.46 -26.43 -12.12
CA ASP A 221 -17.57 -27.89 -12.12
C ASP A 221 -18.60 -28.41 -11.11
N LEU A 222 -18.89 -27.64 -10.05
CA LEU A 222 -19.89 -27.98 -9.04
C LEU A 222 -21.24 -27.34 -9.35
N ARG A 223 -21.24 -26.03 -9.59
CA ARG A 223 -22.46 -25.24 -9.84
C ARG A 223 -22.11 -23.96 -10.59
N TYR A 224 -23.01 -23.53 -11.46
CA TYR A 224 -22.92 -22.25 -12.15
C TYR A 224 -24.29 -21.56 -12.23
N ILE A 225 -24.26 -20.25 -12.46
CA ILE A 225 -25.43 -19.41 -12.74
C ILE A 225 -25.31 -18.81 -14.14
N GLU A 226 -26.44 -18.59 -14.82
CA GLU A 226 -26.42 -18.08 -16.21
C GLU A 226 -26.08 -16.60 -16.33
N ASN A 227 -26.34 -15.81 -15.27
CA ASN A 227 -26.12 -14.37 -15.28
C ASN A 227 -24.64 -13.97 -15.32
N VAL A 228 -23.72 -14.88 -14.98
CA VAL A 228 -22.28 -14.63 -15.01
C VAL A 228 -21.66 -15.43 -16.16
N LYS A 229 -21.18 -14.75 -17.20
CA LYS A 229 -20.74 -15.43 -18.43
C LYS A 229 -19.42 -16.19 -18.27
N ILE A 230 -18.50 -15.67 -17.47
CA ILE A 230 -17.15 -16.22 -17.35
C ILE A 230 -17.16 -17.34 -16.31
N LYS A 231 -17.19 -18.58 -16.80
CA LYS A 231 -17.16 -19.81 -16.01
C LYS A 231 -15.72 -20.32 -15.93
N ILE A 232 -15.23 -20.55 -14.72
CA ILE A 232 -13.90 -21.12 -14.46
C ILE A 232 -13.97 -22.25 -13.42
N SER A 233 -13.00 -23.15 -13.48
CA SER A 233 -12.67 -24.13 -12.44
C SER A 233 -11.17 -24.08 -12.17
N ALA A 234 -10.76 -23.16 -11.30
CA ALA A 234 -9.35 -22.89 -11.04
C ALA A 234 -8.59 -24.12 -10.50
N LYS A 235 -9.28 -24.98 -9.73
CA LYS A 235 -8.71 -26.22 -9.21
C LYS A 235 -8.42 -27.25 -10.32
N SER A 236 -9.25 -27.27 -11.36
CA SER A 236 -9.10 -28.15 -12.52
C SER A 236 -8.17 -27.56 -13.59
N GLY A 237 -7.72 -26.31 -13.40
CA GLY A 237 -6.91 -25.57 -14.36
C GLY A 237 -7.70 -24.89 -15.48
N ASP A 238 -9.04 -25.04 -15.51
CA ASP A 238 -9.89 -24.42 -16.52
C ASP A 238 -10.14 -22.94 -16.19
N ILE A 239 -9.25 -22.08 -16.70
CA ILE A 239 -9.33 -20.62 -16.53
C ILE A 239 -9.20 -19.86 -17.85
N ASP A 240 -9.28 -20.56 -18.98
CA ASP A 240 -9.03 -19.97 -20.31
C ASP A 240 -10.05 -18.89 -20.66
N SER A 241 -11.30 -19.04 -20.21
CA SER A 241 -12.33 -18.04 -20.38
C SER A 241 -11.97 -16.71 -19.71
N LEU A 242 -11.41 -16.76 -18.49
CA LEU A 242 -10.93 -15.60 -17.76
C LEU A 242 -9.68 -15.02 -18.41
N LYS A 243 -8.69 -15.85 -18.76
CA LYS A 243 -7.46 -15.40 -19.44
C LYS A 243 -7.77 -14.65 -20.73
N ARG A 244 -8.66 -15.18 -21.57
CA ARG A 244 -9.08 -14.50 -22.81
C ARG A 244 -9.67 -13.12 -22.55
N GLU A 245 -10.52 -12.98 -21.54
CA GLU A 245 -11.15 -11.69 -21.22
C GLU A 245 -10.16 -10.69 -20.59
N VAL A 246 -9.24 -11.17 -19.76
CA VAL A 246 -8.14 -10.36 -19.20
C VAL A 246 -7.23 -9.86 -20.34
N PHE A 247 -6.75 -10.76 -21.20
CA PHE A 247 -5.85 -10.40 -22.29
C PHE A 247 -6.52 -9.46 -23.30
N LYS A 248 -7.81 -9.65 -23.59
CA LYS A 248 -8.58 -8.72 -24.41
C LYS A 248 -8.62 -7.31 -23.82
N ARG A 249 -8.73 -7.16 -22.49
CA ARG A 249 -8.63 -5.84 -21.83
C ARG A 249 -7.21 -5.29 -21.90
N LEU A 250 -6.21 -6.12 -21.61
CA LEU A 250 -4.80 -5.71 -21.70
C LEU A 250 -4.45 -5.23 -23.11
N ASP A 251 -4.97 -5.87 -24.16
CA ASP A 251 -4.77 -5.42 -25.55
C ASP A 251 -5.32 -4.01 -25.77
N VAL A 252 -6.47 -3.66 -25.18
CA VAL A 252 -7.08 -2.33 -25.32
C VAL A 252 -6.30 -1.26 -24.53
N GLU A 253 -5.77 -1.61 -23.36
CA GLU A 253 -5.09 -0.66 -22.47
C GLU A 253 -3.60 -0.48 -22.81
N LEU A 254 -2.92 -1.52 -23.28
CA LEU A 254 -1.47 -1.50 -23.53
C LEU A 254 -1.09 -1.18 -24.98
N ASP A 255 -2.03 -1.27 -25.93
CA ASP A 255 -1.79 -0.87 -27.32
C ASP A 255 -2.10 0.65 -27.55
N GLN A 256 -2.39 1.42 -26.49
CA GLN A 256 -2.54 2.89 -26.50
C GLN A 256 -1.25 3.61 -26.11
#